data_AF-B2G4X3-F1
#
_entry.id   AF-B2G4X3-F1
#
_cell.length_a   1.000
_cell.length_b   1.000
_cell.length_c   1.000
_cell.angle_alpha   90.00
_cell.angle_beta   90.00
_cell.angle_gamma   90.00
#
_symmetry.space_group_name_H-M   'P 1'
#
loop_
_entity.id
_entity.type
_entity.pdbx_description
1 polymer ?
#
loop_
_entity_poly.entity_id
_entity_poly.type
_entity_poly.pdbx_seq_one_letter_code
_entity_poly.pdbx_strand_id
1 'polypeptide(L)'
;MILVGAFDLGPGGNPQKFNPLAASAGFTWYNKYFGTLALYDVGFEKISGDLAESWTMAPDGRLITFKLRKGVKWHDGKPFSAKDVKFTLELAKNPDSGSLFVARLTA
;
A
#
# COMPACT_ATOMS: atom_id res chain seq x y z
N MET A 1 24.51 -14.26 24.35
CA MET A 1 23.33 -13.51 24.81
C MET A 1 22.77 -12.76 23.61
N ILE A 2 21.72 -13.27 22.98
CA ILE A 2 21.06 -12.58 21.86
C ILE A 2 19.92 -11.79 22.49
N LEU A 3 20.04 -10.47 22.50
CA LEU A 3 18.98 -9.59 22.94
C LEU A 3 17.88 -9.63 21.87
N VAL A 4 16.82 -10.40 22.11
CA VAL A 4 15.62 -10.32 21.28
C VAL A 4 14.77 -9.21 21.87
N GLY A 5 14.91 -8.00 21.33
CA GLY A 5 14.04 -6.88 21.66
C GLY A 5 12.76 -6.94 20.84
N ALA A 6 11.60 -6.93 21.49
CA ALA A 6 10.33 -6.63 20.83
C ALA A 6 10.11 -5.11 20.90
N PHE A 7 10.00 -4.47 19.74
CA PHE A 7 9.66 -3.05 19.66
C PHE A 7 8.15 -2.92 19.52
N ASP A 8 7.47 -2.59 20.61
CA ASP A 8 6.03 -2.33 20.63
C ASP A 8 5.77 -0.86 20.29
N LEU A 9 5.16 -0.62 19.13
CA LEU A 9 4.63 0.69 18.75
C LEU A 9 3.15 0.71 19.11
N GLY A 10 2.79 1.47 20.14
CA GLY A 10 1.44 1.56 20.69
C GLY A 10 0.36 2.07 19.70
N PRO A 11 -0.80 2.50 20.23
CA PRO A 11 -2.07 1.77 20.23
C PRO A 11 -2.57 1.41 18.81
N GLY A 12 -1.83 0.60 18.04
CA GLY A 12 -2.26 0.20 16.69
C GLY A 12 -3.61 -0.52 16.68
N GLY A 13 -4.02 -1.10 17.80
CA GLY A 13 -5.14 -2.02 17.89
C GLY A 13 -4.82 -3.32 17.15
N ASN A 14 -5.49 -4.41 17.53
CA ASN A 14 -5.37 -5.64 16.75
C ASN A 14 -6.00 -5.39 15.36
N PRO A 15 -5.27 -5.61 14.25
CA PRO A 15 -5.81 -5.44 12.91
C PRO A 15 -7.06 -6.29 12.62
N GLN A 16 -7.25 -7.41 13.34
CA GLN A 16 -8.26 -8.47 13.14
C GLN A 16 -8.16 -9.18 11.77
N LYS A 17 -7.96 -8.43 10.69
CA LYS A 17 -7.79 -8.90 9.32
C LYS A 17 -6.46 -8.42 8.78
N PHE A 18 -5.50 -9.31 8.55
CA PHE A 18 -4.19 -8.92 8.03
C PHE A 18 -4.19 -8.74 6.49
N ASN A 19 -5.09 -7.89 6.00
CA ASN A 19 -5.23 -7.51 4.59
C ASN A 19 -5.57 -6.02 4.51
N PRO A 20 -4.73 -5.17 3.89
CA PRO A 20 -4.97 -3.72 3.82
C PRO A 20 -6.27 -3.33 3.08
N LEU A 21 -6.83 -4.20 2.24
CA LEU A 21 -8.09 -3.95 1.55
C LEU A 21 -9.34 -4.16 2.41
N ALA A 22 -9.22 -4.86 3.54
CA ALA A 22 -10.34 -5.22 4.42
C ALA A 22 -10.18 -4.68 5.85
N ALA A 23 -9.08 -3.97 6.12
CA ALA A 23 -8.72 -3.48 7.44
C ALA A 23 -9.54 -2.25 7.86
N SER A 24 -10.09 -2.29 9.07
CA SER A 24 -10.75 -1.14 9.73
C SER A 24 -9.98 -0.58 10.92
N ALA A 25 -8.92 -1.28 11.37
CA ALA A 25 -8.01 -0.90 12.45
C ALA A 25 -6.62 -1.49 12.19
N GLY A 26 -5.62 -1.20 13.03
CA GLY A 26 -4.28 -1.79 12.88
C GLY A 26 -3.37 -1.10 11.86
N PHE A 27 -3.67 0.15 11.45
CA PHE A 27 -2.98 0.81 10.33
C PHE A 27 -1.47 0.98 10.52
N THR A 28 -1.01 1.11 11.77
CA THR A 28 0.43 1.16 12.10
C THR A 28 1.15 -0.14 11.76
N TRP A 29 0.47 -1.29 11.81
CA TRP A 29 1.03 -2.57 11.40
C TRP A 29 1.16 -2.65 9.88
N TYR A 30 0.15 -2.27 9.09
CA TYR A 30 0.23 -2.42 7.62
C TYR A 30 1.36 -1.61 7.01
N ASN A 31 1.61 -0.39 7.49
CA ASN A 31 2.72 0.45 6.99
C ASN A 31 4.11 -0.17 7.25
N LYS A 32 4.22 -1.20 8.09
CA LYS A 32 5.47 -1.97 8.29
C LYS A 32 5.60 -3.14 7.33
N TYR A 33 4.49 -3.71 6.86
CA TYR A 33 4.50 -4.93 6.03
C TYR A 33 4.22 -4.67 4.56
N PHE A 34 3.49 -3.59 4.25
CA PHE A 34 3.04 -3.21 2.92
C PHE A 34 3.52 -1.79 2.59
N GLY A 35 4.07 -1.63 1.39
CA GLY A 35 4.39 -0.31 0.83
C GLY A 35 3.22 0.25 0.01
N THR A 36 3.19 1.57 -0.17
CA THR A 36 2.22 2.25 -1.05
C THR A 36 2.91 2.74 -2.32
N LEU A 37 2.17 3.13 -3.36
CA LEU A 37 2.81 3.76 -4.53
C LEU A 37 3.37 5.14 -4.17
N ALA A 38 2.59 5.91 -3.43
CA ALA A 38 2.93 7.25 -2.96
C ALA A 38 2.38 7.44 -1.54
N LEU A 39 3.06 8.27 -0.76
CA LEU A 39 2.77 8.60 0.64
C LEU A 39 3.15 10.07 0.86
N TYR A 40 2.58 10.74 1.85
CA TYR A 40 3.15 11.99 2.33
C TYR A 40 4.59 11.81 2.81
N ASP A 41 5.42 12.83 2.60
CA ASP A 41 6.73 12.90 3.23
C ASP A 41 6.61 13.07 4.75
N VAL A 42 7.73 12.93 5.47
CA VAL A 42 7.74 12.95 6.94
C VAL A 42 7.19 14.28 7.51
N GLY A 43 7.34 15.38 6.76
CA GLY A 43 6.81 16.70 7.12
C GLY A 43 5.32 16.88 6.80
N PHE A 44 4.70 15.93 6.10
CA PHE A 44 3.32 16.03 5.58
C PHE A 44 3.09 17.23 4.65
N GLU A 45 4.15 17.73 4.01
CA GLU A 45 4.10 18.93 3.18
C GLU A 45 3.79 18.57 1.72
N LYS A 46 4.25 17.39 1.29
CA LYS A 46 4.09 16.94 -0.10
C LYS A 46 3.92 15.44 -0.19
N ILE A 47 3.33 15.00 -1.29
CA ILE A 47 3.27 13.59 -1.66
C ILE A 47 4.65 13.21 -2.24
N SER A 48 5.25 12.17 -1.68
CA SER A 48 6.49 11.53 -2.09
C SER A 48 6.23 10.10 -2.60
N GLY A 49 7.09 9.61 -3.48
CA GLY A 49 7.02 8.24 -3.99
C GLY A 49 7.60 7.22 -3.01
N ASP A 50 6.83 6.17 -2.73
CA ASP A 50 7.30 4.98 -1.98
C ASP A 50 7.63 3.87 -2.99
N LEU A 51 6.71 2.98 -3.36
CA LEU A 51 6.97 1.97 -4.40
C LEU A 51 7.07 2.56 -5.82
N ALA A 52 6.59 3.79 -6.03
CA ALA A 52 6.84 4.56 -7.24
C ALA A 52 8.05 5.51 -7.07
N GLU A 53 8.89 5.62 -8.09
CA GLU A 53 9.94 6.64 -8.19
C GLU A 53 9.34 8.03 -8.49
N SER A 54 8.34 8.05 -9.38
CA SER A 54 7.67 9.27 -9.82
C SER A 54 6.33 8.92 -10.49
N TRP A 55 5.52 9.94 -10.73
CA TRP A 55 4.31 9.83 -11.54
C TRP A 55 4.07 11.08 -12.36
N THR A 56 3.34 10.94 -13.46
CA THR A 56 2.83 12.03 -14.26
C THR A 56 1.31 11.95 -14.33
N MET A 57 0.66 13.11 -14.41
CA MET A 57 -0.79 13.21 -14.58
C MET A 57 -1.09 13.86 -15.92
N ALA A 58 -2.03 13.30 -16.67
CA ALA A 58 -2.49 13.88 -17.92
C ALA A 58 -3.18 15.24 -17.67
N PRO A 59 -3.19 16.15 -18.66
CA PRO A 59 -3.81 17.47 -18.50
C PRO A 59 -5.29 17.44 -18.11
N ASP A 60 -6.01 16.38 -18.49
CA ASP A 60 -7.43 16.18 -18.15
C ASP A 60 -7.66 15.56 -16.77
N GLY A 61 -6.58 15.20 -16.06
CA GLY A 61 -6.61 14.57 -14.73
C GLY A 61 -7.11 13.12 -14.72
N ARG A 62 -7.35 12.49 -15.87
CA ARG A 62 -7.98 11.15 -15.95
C ARG A 62 -6.98 10.01 -16.07
N LEU A 63 -5.72 10.30 -16.37
CA LEU A 63 -4.66 9.32 -16.47
C LEU A 63 -3.49 9.70 -15.56
N ILE A 64 -3.11 8.77 -14.68
CA ILE A 64 -1.88 8.86 -13.90
C ILE A 64 -0.96 7.73 -14.33
N THR A 65 0.26 8.07 -14.72
CA THR A 65 1.30 7.10 -15.10
C THR A 65 2.36 7.03 -14.00
N PHE A 66 2.46 5.89 -13.34
CA PHE A 66 3.48 5.65 -12.30
C PHE A 66 4.72 4.98 -12.88
N LYS A 67 5.89 5.50 -12.54
CA LYS A 67 7.18 4.84 -12.75
C LYS A 67 7.57 4.09 -11.49
N LEU A 68 7.59 2.76 -11.52
CA LEU A 68 7.86 1.92 -10.36
C LEU A 68 9.35 1.83 -10.03
N ARG A 69 9.69 1.72 -8.74
CA ARG A 69 11.05 1.46 -8.28
C ARG A 69 11.55 0.11 -8.78
N LYS A 70 12.81 0.09 -9.24
CA LYS A 70 13.49 -1.14 -9.66
C LYS A 70 14.10 -1.86 -8.47
N GLY A 71 14.20 -3.19 -8.58
CA GLY A 71 14.87 -4.04 -7.58
C GLY A 71 14.06 -4.31 -6.32
N VAL A 72 12.82 -3.79 -6.22
CA VAL A 72 11.91 -4.11 -5.12
C VAL A 72 11.47 -5.57 -5.22
N LYS A 73 11.45 -6.25 -4.07
CA LYS A 73 11.03 -7.64 -3.94
C LYS A 73 9.98 -7.77 -2.83
N TRP A 74 9.08 -8.71 -3.03
CA TRP A 74 8.22 -9.22 -1.96
C TRP A 74 9.05 -9.97 -0.91
N HIS A 75 8.46 -10.18 0.26
CA HIS A 75 9.11 -10.89 1.37
C HIS A 75 9.45 -12.36 1.04
N ASP A 76 8.79 -12.96 0.04
CA ASP A 76 9.11 -14.29 -0.49
C ASP A 76 10.21 -14.29 -1.58
N GLY A 77 10.80 -13.12 -1.86
CA GLY A 77 11.88 -12.93 -2.83
C GLY A 77 11.43 -12.68 -4.26
N LYS A 78 10.13 -12.77 -4.58
CA LYS A 78 9.63 -12.49 -5.95
C LYS A 78 9.75 -10.99 -6.27
N PRO A 79 10.07 -10.63 -7.53
CA PRO A 79 10.15 -9.23 -7.93
C PRO A 79 8.77 -8.56 -7.89
N PHE A 80 8.71 -7.32 -7.39
CA PHE A 80 7.54 -6.47 -7.47
C PHE A 80 7.43 -5.83 -8.86
N SER A 81 6.21 -5.73 -9.39
CA SER A 81 5.96 -5.21 -10.74
C SER A 81 4.59 -4.52 -10.88
N ALA A 82 4.36 -3.90 -12.04
CA ALA A 82 3.07 -3.30 -12.37
C ALA A 82 1.90 -4.31 -12.39
N LYS A 83 2.19 -5.61 -12.52
CA LYS A 83 1.17 -6.66 -12.43
C LYS A 83 0.57 -6.75 -11.02
N ASP A 84 1.40 -6.57 -9.99
CA ASP A 84 0.95 -6.63 -8.60
C ASP A 84 0.09 -5.41 -8.25
N VAL A 85 0.47 -4.24 -8.79
CA VAL A 85 -0.33 -3.00 -8.68
C VAL A 85 -1.69 -3.18 -9.33
N LYS A 86 -1.72 -3.67 -10.58
CA LYS A 86 -2.96 -3.94 -11.31
C LYS A 86 -3.83 -4.93 -10.55
N PHE A 87 -3.25 -6.06 -10.13
CA PHE A 87 -3.94 -7.08 -9.35
C PHE A 87 -4.59 -6.50 -8.09
N THR A 88 -3.87 -5.66 -7.34
CA THR A 88 -4.38 -5.05 -6.11
C THR A 88 -5.58 -4.13 -6.39
N LEU A 89 -5.52 -3.32 -7.45
CA LEU A 89 -6.63 -2.44 -7.84
C LEU A 89 -7.85 -3.22 -8.34
N GLU A 90 -7.64 -4.28 -9.12
CA GLU A 90 -8.72 -5.17 -9.58
C GLU A 90 -9.36 -5.91 -8.40
N LEU A 91 -8.56 -6.39 -7.45
CA LEU A 91 -9.05 -7.03 -6.24
C LEU A 91 -9.85 -6.05 -5.37
N ALA A 92 -9.38 -4.82 -5.20
CA ALA A 92 -10.10 -3.79 -4.45
C ALA A 92 -11.47 -3.42 -5.06
N LYS A 93 -11.62 -3.57 -6.38
CA LYS A 93 -12.87 -3.37 -7.12
C LYS A 93 -13.80 -4.58 -7.08
N ASN A 94 -13.28 -5.77 -6.85
CA ASN A 94 -14.07 -6.99 -6.93
C ASN A 94 -15.06 -7.06 -5.74
N PRO A 95 -16.38 -7.12 -5.97
CA PRO A 95 -17.38 -7.18 -4.91
C PRO A 95 -17.25 -8.43 -4.01
N ASP A 96 -16.69 -9.51 -4.53
CA ASP A 96 -16.51 -10.77 -3.80
C ASP A 96 -15.23 -10.80 -2.95
N SER A 97 -14.38 -9.77 -3.06
CA SER A 97 -13.10 -9.71 -2.33
C SER A 97 -13.22 -9.40 -0.84
N GLY A 98 -14.39 -8.94 -0.39
CA GLY A 98 -14.57 -8.36 0.94
C GLY A 98 -13.81 -7.04 1.17
N SER A 99 -13.38 -6.36 0.09
CA SER A 99 -12.71 -5.07 0.18
C SER A 99 -13.68 -3.96 0.64
N LEU A 100 -13.19 -3.09 1.53
CA LEU A 100 -13.91 -1.89 1.96
C LEU A 100 -13.97 -0.79 0.87
N PHE A 101 -13.26 -0.98 -0.24
CA PHE A 101 -13.15 0.02 -1.31
C PHE A 101 -14.10 -0.23 -2.49
N VAL A 102 -14.79 -1.38 -2.55
CA VAL A 102 -15.67 -1.75 -3.67
C VAL A 102 -16.63 -0.61 -4.02
N ALA A 103 -17.43 -0.15 -3.05
CA ALA A 103 -18.41 0.91 -3.26
C ALA A 103 -17.81 2.23 -3.77
N ARG A 104 -16.53 2.51 -3.49
CA ARG A 104 -15.85 3.73 -3.96
C ARG A 104 -15.24 3.59 -5.34
N LEU A 105 -14.90 2.36 -5.74
CA LEU A 105 -14.17 2.10 -6.98
C LEU A 105 -15.07 1.56 -8.10
N THR A 106 -16.28 1.13 -7.78
CA THR A 106 -17.26 0.61 -8.75
C THR A 106 -18.47 1.53 -8.94
N ALA A 107 -18.53 2.67 -8.25
CA ALA A 107 -19.56 3.70 -8.42
C ALA A 107 -19.35 4.54 -9.68
#